data_AF-A0A957SYC5-F1
#
_entry.id   AF-A0A957SYC5-F1
#
_cell.length_a   1.000
_cell.length_b   1.000
_cell.length_c   1.000
_cell.angle_alpha   90.00
_cell.angle_beta   90.00
_cell.angle_gamma   90.00
#
_symmetry.space_group_name_H-M   'P 1'
#
loop_
_entity.id
_entity.type
_entity.pdbx_description
1 polymer ?
#
loop_
_entity_poly.entity_id
_entity_poly.type
_entity_poly.pdbx_seq_one_letter_code
_entity_poly.pdbx_strand_id
1 'polypeptide(L)'
;INLVFGLSMPGIDNWGHIGGLIGGAAVAYGLLPRYRAPATLHFGAQPLVEETRPSFEWLWVGGHVLLLFLAIRFISAQYLAG
;
A
#
# COMPACT_ATOMS: atom_id res chain seq x y z
N ILE A 1 -3.97 8.26 19.29
CA ILE A 1 -3.65 9.58 19.90
C ILE A 1 -2.47 10.24 19.17
N ASN A 2 -1.27 9.67 19.14
CA ASN A 2 -0.10 10.33 18.52
C ASN A 2 -0.23 10.63 17.01
N LEU A 3 -0.86 9.75 16.23
CA LEU A 3 -1.12 10.01 14.80
C LEU A 3 -2.09 11.18 14.57
N VAL A 4 -3.13 11.28 15.38
CA VAL A 4 -4.13 12.35 15.25
C VAL A 4 -3.49 13.69 15.62
N PHE A 5 -2.71 13.74 16.70
CA PHE A 5 -1.98 14.96 17.08
C PHE A 5 -0.90 15.33 16.06
N GLY A 6 -0.10 14.37 15.59
CA GLY A 6 0.95 14.60 14.59
C GLY A 6 0.42 15.11 13.24
N LEU A 7 -0.79 14.70 12.83
CA LEU A 7 -1.44 15.13 11.58
C LEU A 7 -2.32 16.38 11.73
N SER A 8 -2.56 16.87 12.96
CA SER A 8 -3.43 18.03 13.23
C SER A 8 -2.65 19.27 13.67
N MET A 9 -1.33 19.17 13.85
CA MET A 9 -0.50 20.31 14.24
C MET A 9 -0.27 21.26 13.05
N PRO A 10 -0.55 22.57 13.21
CA PRO A 10 -0.26 23.58 12.19
C PRO A 10 1.25 23.85 12.09
N GLY A 11 1.74 24.07 10.87
CA GLY A 11 3.17 24.27 10.58
C GLY A 11 3.93 23.02 10.11
N ILE A 12 3.25 21.88 9.99
CA ILE A 12 3.76 20.60 9.47
C ILE A 12 3.03 20.26 8.17
N ASP A 13 3.72 19.67 7.19
CA ASP A 13 3.10 19.16 5.96
C ASP A 13 2.26 17.90 6.25
N ASN A 14 1.02 18.09 6.70
CA ASN A 14 0.12 17.00 7.05
C ASN A 14 -0.31 16.19 5.81
N TRP A 15 -0.33 16.81 4.62
CA TRP A 15 -0.70 16.14 3.38
C TRP A 15 0.36 15.15 2.92
N GLY A 16 1.65 15.51 3.02
CA GLY A 16 2.76 14.58 2.79
C GLY A 16 2.73 13.37 3.73
N HIS A 17 2.46 13.59 5.02
CA HIS A 17 2.38 12.50 6.00
C HIS A 17 1.19 11.57 5.77
N ILE A 18 0.01 12.11 5.48
CA ILE A 18 -1.18 11.30 5.13
C ILE A 18 -0.91 10.50 3.85
N GLY A 19 -0.32 11.13 2.83
CA GLY A 19 0.07 10.47 1.60
C GLY A 19 1.05 9.31 1.84
N GLY A 20 2.07 9.54 2.66
CA GLY A 20 3.04 8.52 3.05
C GLY A 20 2.41 7.37 3.83
N LEU A 21 1.49 7.65 4.76
CA LEU A 21 0.76 6.65 5.53
C LEU A 21 -0.11 5.77 4.62
N ILE A 22 -0.89 6.39 3.73
CA ILE A 22 -1.77 5.67 2.80
C ILE A 22 -0.93 4.84 1.81
N GLY A 23 0.13 5.42 1.26
CA GLY A 23 1.03 4.72 0.36
C GLY A 23 1.72 3.52 1.02
N GLY A 24 2.23 3.70 2.24
CA GLY A 24 2.82 2.63 3.03
C GLY A 24 1.82 1.52 3.36
N ALA A 25 0.59 1.88 3.74
CA ALA A 25 -0.48 0.92 3.99
C ALA A 25 -0.87 0.14 2.72
N ALA A 26 -0.94 0.80 1.56
CA ALA A 26 -1.23 0.14 0.28
C ALA A 26 -0.13 -0.84 -0.14
N VAL A 27 1.14 -0.50 0.10
CA VAL A 27 2.28 -1.41 -0.12
C VAL A 27 2.21 -2.61 0.82
N ALA A 28 2.01 -2.38 2.12
CA ALA A 28 1.90 -3.46 3.10
C ALA A 28 0.72 -4.39 2.80
N TYR A 29 -0.44 -3.86 2.41
CA TYR A 29 -1.61 -4.68 2.08
C TYR A 29 -1.39 -5.54 0.83
N GLY A 30 -0.79 -4.94 -0.20
CA GLY A 30 -0.61 -5.59 -1.50
C GLY A 30 0.51 -6.63 -1.54
N LEU A 31 1.62 -6.33 -0.87
CA LEU A 31 2.90 -7.04 -1.07
C LEU A 31 3.38 -7.81 0.16
N LEU A 32 2.73 -7.67 1.32
CA LEU A 32 3.12 -8.47 2.47
C LEU A 32 2.84 -9.96 2.20
N PRO A 33 3.82 -10.86 2.46
CA PRO A 33 3.62 -12.28 2.31
C PRO A 33 2.44 -12.75 3.14
N ARG A 34 1.53 -13.50 2.50
CA ARG A 34 0.44 -14.18 3.21
C ARG A 34 0.85 -15.59 3.49
N TYR A 35 0.53 -16.05 4.68
CA TYR A 35 0.87 -17.37 5.15
C TYR A 35 -0.40 -18.14 5.43
N ARG A 36 -0.42 -19.41 5.03
CA ARG A 36 -1.51 -20.35 5.31
C ARG A 36 -1.01 -21.49 6.18
N ALA A 37 -1.91 -22.00 7.01
CA ALA A 37 -1.68 -23.26 7.70
C ALA A 37 -1.50 -24.39 6.68
N PRO A 38 -0.66 -25.40 6.98
CA PRO A 38 -0.53 -26.57 6.12
C PRO A 38 -1.86 -27.35 6.03
N ALA A 39 -2.08 -28.00 4.89
CA ALA A 39 -3.31 -28.76 4.64
C ALA A 39 -3.44 -30.01 5.51
N THR A 40 -2.32 -30.54 6.02
CA THR A 40 -2.26 -31.68 6.92
C THR A 40 -1.61 -31.27 8.24
N LEU A 41 -2.34 -31.44 9.34
CA LEU A 41 -1.83 -31.23 10.69
C LEU A 41 -1.04 -32.46 11.15
N HIS A 42 0.20 -32.23 11.55
CA HIS A 42 1.09 -33.21 12.17
C HIS A 42 1.43 -32.72 13.58
N PHE A 43 1.59 -33.63 14.54
CA PHE A 43 2.03 -33.26 15.87
C PHE A 43 3.47 -32.72 15.83
N GLY A 44 3.68 -31.53 16.38
CA GLY A 44 4.98 -30.84 16.39
C GLY A 44 4.94 -29.47 15.71
N ALA A 45 6.12 -28.88 15.52
CA ALA A 45 6.25 -27.60 14.83
C ALA A 45 5.90 -27.75 13.34
N GLN A 46 4.98 -26.93 12.86
CA GLN A 46 4.60 -26.91 11.46
C GLN A 46 4.96 -25.56 10.82
N PRO A 47 5.77 -25.55 9.75
CA PRO A 47 6.09 -24.30 9.07
C PRO A 47 4.83 -23.76 8.38
N LEU A 48 4.65 -22.44 8.48
CA LEU A 48 3.66 -21.75 7.68
C LEU A 48 4.08 -21.79 6.21
N VAL A 49 3.12 -22.08 5.34
CA VAL A 49 3.37 -22.11 3.89
C VAL A 49 3.02 -20.74 3.34
N GLU A 50 3.93 -20.12 2.61
CA GLU A 50 3.66 -18.88 1.91
C GLU A 50 2.64 -19.11 0.78
N GLU A 51 1.65 -18.24 0.70
CA GLU A 51 0.62 -18.25 -0.32
C GLU A 51 1.02 -17.27 -1.43
N THR A 52 1.59 -17.81 -2.51
CA THR A 52 2.00 -17.02 -3.68
C THR A 52 0.77 -16.52 -4.44
N ARG A 53 0.63 -15.20 -4.62
CA ARG A 53 -0.47 -14.58 -5.37
C ARG A 53 0.06 -13.61 -6.43
N PRO A 54 0.91 -14.08 -7.36
CA PRO A 54 1.64 -13.20 -8.27
C PRO A 54 0.71 -12.36 -9.15
N SER A 55 -0.41 -12.91 -9.62
CA SER A 55 -1.39 -12.17 -10.43
C SER A 55 -1.98 -10.99 -9.65
N PHE A 56 -2.32 -11.19 -8.38
CA PHE A 56 -2.82 -10.12 -7.51
C PHE A 56 -1.74 -9.07 -7.26
N GLU A 57 -0.51 -9.48 -6.93
CA GLU A 57 0.62 -8.57 -6.68
C GLU A 57 0.92 -7.70 -7.91
N TRP A 58 1.01 -8.30 -9.10
CA TRP A 58 1.26 -7.56 -10.34
C TRP A 58 0.12 -6.61 -10.70
N LEU A 59 -1.14 -7.04 -10.58
CA LEU A 59 -2.29 -6.16 -10.81
C LEU A 59 -2.35 -5.03 -9.79
N TRP A 60 -2.00 -5.30 -8.53
CA TRP A 60 -1.98 -4.31 -7.47
C TRP A 60 -0.93 -3.24 -7.72
N VAL A 61 0.31 -3.64 -7.99
CA VAL A 61 1.41 -2.73 -8.31
C VAL A 61 1.11 -1.97 -9.60
N GLY A 62 0.74 -2.68 -10.67
CA GLY A 62 0.40 -2.08 -11.95
C GLY A 62 -0.74 -1.06 -11.82
N GLY A 63 -1.77 -1.38 -11.05
CA GLY A 63 -2.89 -0.48 -10.76
C GLY A 63 -2.46 0.81 -10.04
N HIS A 64 -1.61 0.71 -9.02
CA HIS A 64 -1.10 1.89 -8.30
C HIS A 64 -0.17 2.75 -9.16
N VAL A 65 0.68 2.10 -9.97
CA VAL A 65 1.55 2.82 -10.92
C VAL A 65 0.71 3.53 -11.99
N LEU A 66 -0.30 2.86 -12.53
CA LEU A 66 -1.22 3.47 -13.49
C LEU A 66 -1.98 4.64 -12.87
N LEU A 67 -2.50 4.49 -11.66
CA LEU A 67 -3.18 5.55 -10.93
C LEU A 67 -2.28 6.77 -10.74
N LEU A 68 -1.03 6.55 -10.30
CA LEU A 68 -0.05 7.61 -10.13
C LEU A 68 0.24 8.32 -11.46
N PHE A 69 0.45 7.55 -12.53
CA PHE A 69 0.68 8.11 -13.86
C PHE A 69 -0.50 8.96 -14.34
N LEU A 70 -1.73 8.45 -14.22
CA LEU A 70 -2.93 9.18 -14.61
C LEU A 70 -3.14 10.45 -13.78
N ALA A 71 -2.87 10.39 -12.47
CA ALA A 71 -2.94 11.55 -11.58
C ALA A 71 -1.94 12.63 -12.01
N ILE A 72 -0.69 12.26 -12.29
CA ILE A 72 0.34 13.19 -12.80
C ILE A 72 -0.13 13.80 -14.12
N ARG A 73 -0.60 12.99 -15.07
CA ARG A 73 -1.07 13.48 -16.37
C ARG A 73 -2.24 14.45 -16.24
N PHE A 74 -3.20 14.14 -15.37
CA PHE A 74 -4.35 15.00 -15.11
C PHE A 74 -3.92 16.34 -14.53
N ILE A 75 -3.09 16.32 -13.48
CA ILE A 75 -2.59 17.53 -12.82
C ILE A 75 -1.78 18.38 -13.80
N SER A 76 -0.84 17.78 -14.55
CA SER A 76 -0.05 18.48 -15.56
C SER A 76 -0.92 19.12 -16.65
N ALA A 77 -2.00 18.46 -17.08
CA ALA A 77 -2.91 19.02 -18.07
C ALA A 77 -3.65 20.26 -17.55
N GLN A 78 -4.03 20.29 -16.27
CA GLN A 78 -4.65 21.46 -15.66
C GLN A 78 -3.67 22.64 -15.58
N TYR A 79 -2.41 22.39 -15.19
CA TYR A 79 -1.38 23.44 -15.11
C TYR A 79 -1.00 24.06 -16.46
N LEU A 80 -1.09 23.30 -17.55
CA LEU A 80 -0.78 23.81 -18.90
C LEU A 80 -1.97 24.52 -19.56
N ALA A 81 -3.18 24.35 -19.02
CA ALA A 81 -4.42 24.90 -19.57
C ALA A 81 -4.89 26.19 -18.88
N GLY A 82 -4.30 26.56 -17.73
CA GLY A 82 -4.57 27.80 -16.99
C GLY A 82 -3.39 28.76 -17.05
#